data_AF-A0A285V364-F1
#
_entry.id   AF-A0A285V364-F1
#
_cell.length_a   1.000
_cell.length_b   1.000
_cell.length_c   1.000
_cell.angle_alpha   90.00
_cell.angle_beta   90.00
_cell.angle_gamma   90.00
#
_symmetry.space_group_name_H-M   'P 1'
#
loop_
_entity.id
_entity.type
_entity.pdbx_description
1 polymer ?
#
loop_
_entity_poly.entity_id
_entity_poly.type
_entity_poly.pdbx_seq_one_letter_code
_entity_poly.pdbx_strand_id
1 'polypeptide(L)'
;MVLVVAGHAGAGASTVALAVAEGLAEARRVQLIDYAEPVRSGLTAASTIELGTDGGGWRHGRRGRLDVVRLARRPGEGESLPPPETDDTGRLLVVDAGWSLTTALLDAPGPLIRDANVVVVTRVTVPAVRQTEHVLAALDGEPVIAAVGPARWPRTVQASCGPRLRELRSRGRVVRVPVDRRLETDGLAGDRLPKPVAAAGRSLAALLVPAADPQPRHRRRAAQSRTGWQASR
;
A
#
# COMPACT_ATOMS: atom_id res chain seq x y z
N MET A 1 1.55 7.22 -6.45
CA MET A 1 1.75 6.39 -5.23
C MET A 1 0.53 5.50 -5.02
N VAL A 2 0.58 4.57 -4.08
CA VAL A 2 -0.59 3.85 -3.56
C VAL A 2 -0.81 4.25 -2.11
N LEU A 3 -2.02 4.69 -1.76
CA LEU A 3 -2.42 5.03 -0.39
C LEU A 3 -3.41 3.98 0.12
N VAL A 4 -3.12 3.37 1.26
CA VAL A 4 -3.98 2.38 1.90
C VAL A 4 -4.59 3.00 3.14
N VAL A 5 -5.92 3.10 3.15
CA VAL A 5 -6.70 3.67 4.26
C VAL A 5 -7.65 2.62 4.84
N ALA A 6 -7.92 2.73 6.13
CA ALA A 6 -8.86 1.86 6.81
C ALA A 6 -10.29 2.42 6.75
N GLY A 7 -11.25 1.67 6.22
CA GLY A 7 -12.67 2.05 6.28
C GLY A 7 -13.22 2.13 7.71
N HIS A 8 -12.51 1.53 8.68
CA HIS A 8 -12.79 1.58 10.11
C HIS A 8 -11.57 1.10 10.93
N ALA A 9 -11.55 1.38 12.23
CA ALA A 9 -10.53 0.85 13.13
C ALA A 9 -10.52 -0.69 13.11
N GLY A 10 -9.32 -1.29 13.00
CA GLY A 10 -9.17 -2.75 12.93
C GLY A 10 -9.58 -3.39 11.60
N ALA A 11 -9.67 -2.63 10.50
CA ALA A 11 -10.02 -3.19 9.19
C ALA A 11 -8.98 -4.17 8.62
N GLY A 12 -7.73 -4.13 9.12
CA GLY A 12 -6.61 -4.92 8.59
C GLY A 12 -5.77 -4.17 7.55
N ALA A 13 -5.75 -2.84 7.61
CA ALA A 13 -5.06 -1.99 6.62
C ALA A 13 -3.57 -2.31 6.49
N SER A 14 -2.84 -2.51 7.59
CA SER A 14 -1.41 -2.85 7.57
C SER A 14 -1.11 -4.17 6.84
N THR A 15 -1.92 -5.21 7.04
CA THR A 15 -1.79 -6.47 6.32
C THR A 15 -2.04 -6.29 4.82
N VAL A 16 -3.04 -5.49 4.45
CA VAL A 16 -3.33 -5.20 3.05
C VAL A 16 -2.24 -4.34 2.42
N ALA A 17 -1.73 -3.33 3.11
CA ALA A 17 -0.65 -2.47 2.64
C ALA A 17 0.62 -3.28 2.37
N LEU A 18 0.99 -4.18 3.28
CA LEU A 18 2.10 -5.10 3.06
C LEU A 18 1.85 -6.05 1.88
N ALA A 19 0.66 -6.63 1.77
CA ALA A 19 0.33 -7.55 0.67
C ALA A 19 0.35 -6.84 -0.70
N VAL A 20 -0.16 -5.62 -0.78
CA VAL A 20 -0.12 -4.78 -1.98
C VAL A 20 1.32 -4.42 -2.32
N ALA A 21 2.12 -4.01 -1.33
CA ALA A 21 3.54 -3.71 -1.53
C ALA A 21 4.31 -4.92 -2.05
N GLU A 22 4.14 -6.10 -1.44
CA GLU A 22 4.77 -7.33 -1.92
C GLU A 22 4.35 -7.67 -3.36
N GLY A 23 3.06 -7.55 -3.68
CA GLY A 23 2.56 -7.79 -5.04
C GLY A 23 3.16 -6.83 -6.08
N LEU A 24 3.27 -5.55 -5.76
CA LEU A 24 3.91 -4.55 -6.63
C LEU A 24 5.42 -4.79 -6.76
N ALA A 25 6.07 -5.27 -5.70
CA ALA A 25 7.50 -5.53 -5.66
C ALA A 25 7.96 -6.73 -6.50
N GLU A 26 7.02 -7.53 -7.01
CA GLU A 26 7.30 -8.57 -7.99
C GLU A 26 7.83 -7.96 -9.31
N ALA A 27 7.36 -6.76 -9.68
CA ALA A 27 7.67 -6.12 -10.97
C ALA A 27 8.56 -4.87 -10.87
N ARG A 28 8.60 -4.19 -9.71
CA ARG A 28 9.34 -2.91 -9.56
C ARG A 28 9.88 -2.72 -8.16
N ARG A 29 10.70 -1.69 -7.96
CA ARG A 29 11.13 -1.29 -6.61
C ARG A 29 9.98 -0.59 -5.88
N VAL A 30 9.75 -1.01 -4.64
CA VAL A 30 8.65 -0.51 -3.80
C VAL A 30 9.20 -0.17 -2.41
N GLN A 31 8.74 0.96 -1.88
CA GLN A 31 8.93 1.34 -0.49
C GLN A 31 7.56 1.36 0.19
N LEU A 32 7.43 0.58 1.26
CA LEU A 32 6.26 0.58 2.13
C LEU A 32 6.50 1.55 3.28
N ILE A 33 5.64 2.55 3.43
CA ILE A 33 5.72 3.57 4.47
C ILE A 33 4.54 3.39 5.42
N ASP A 34 4.83 3.27 6.72
CA ASP A 34 3.83 3.19 7.78
C ASP A 34 3.73 4.52 8.54
N TYR A 35 2.60 5.20 8.36
CA TYR A 35 2.26 6.43 9.08
C TYR A 35 1.50 6.18 10.40
N ALA A 36 1.23 4.92 10.76
CA ALA A 36 0.71 4.64 12.08
C ALA A 36 1.73 5.04 13.16
N GLU A 37 1.25 5.65 14.24
CA GLU A 37 2.06 5.87 15.43
C GLU A 37 2.70 4.55 15.87
N PRO A 38 3.95 4.55 16.39
CA PRO A 38 4.66 3.30 16.72
C PRO A 38 3.85 2.32 17.57
N VAL A 39 3.08 2.84 18.54
CA VAL A 39 2.24 2.02 19.44
C VAL A 39 0.99 1.42 18.78
N ARG A 40 0.66 1.86 17.56
CA ARG A 40 -0.48 1.39 16.75
C ARG A 40 -0.04 0.73 15.44
N SER A 41 1.27 0.69 15.17
CA SER A 41 1.82 0.15 13.93
C SER A 41 1.64 -1.36 13.86
N GLY A 42 0.81 -1.80 12.91
CA GLY A 42 0.67 -3.22 12.56
C GLY A 42 1.89 -3.77 11.81
N LEU A 43 2.81 -2.91 11.36
CA LEU A 43 4.02 -3.28 10.63
C LEU A 43 5.26 -3.39 11.54
N THR A 44 5.07 -3.35 12.86
CA THR A 44 6.17 -3.22 13.82
C THR A 44 7.26 -4.28 13.67
N ALA A 45 6.87 -5.53 13.39
CA ALA A 45 7.77 -6.65 13.19
C ALA A 45 7.83 -7.14 11.74
N ALA A 46 7.31 -6.36 10.77
CA ALA A 46 7.19 -6.79 9.37
C ALA A 46 8.54 -6.93 8.66
N SER A 47 9.54 -6.16 9.07
CA SER A 47 10.90 -6.22 8.53
C SER A 47 11.61 -7.51 8.92
N THR A 48 12.34 -8.11 7.98
CA THR A 48 13.26 -9.22 8.27
C THR A 48 14.60 -8.70 8.77
N ILE A 49 15.00 -7.50 8.32
CA ILE A 49 16.24 -6.83 8.71
C ILE A 49 15.89 -5.41 9.15
N GLU A 50 16.32 -5.01 10.35
CA GLU A 50 16.24 -3.63 10.82
C GLU A 50 17.52 -2.88 10.47
N LEU A 51 17.41 -1.66 9.93
CA LEU A 51 18.52 -0.82 9.47
C LEU A 51 18.75 0.39 10.37
N GLY A 52 17.97 0.52 11.45
CA GLY A 52 18.07 1.61 12.42
C GLY A 52 17.11 2.76 12.12
N THR A 53 17.34 3.89 12.76
CA THR A 53 16.52 5.10 12.64
C THR A 53 17.32 6.21 12.00
N ASP A 54 16.70 6.96 11.10
CA ASP A 54 17.30 8.18 10.57
C ASP A 54 17.06 9.38 11.50
N GLY A 55 17.72 10.50 11.21
CA GLY A 55 17.51 11.77 11.91
C GLY A 55 16.16 12.44 11.60
N GLY A 56 15.41 11.94 10.61
CA GLY A 56 14.13 12.46 10.16
C GLY A 56 12.92 11.86 10.89
N GLY A 57 13.15 10.99 11.88
CA GLY A 57 12.09 10.36 12.66
C GLY A 57 11.52 9.09 12.04
N TRP A 58 12.22 8.49 11.08
CA TRP A 58 11.84 7.23 10.44
C TRP A 58 12.75 6.09 10.88
N ARG A 59 12.15 4.92 11.10
CA ARG A 59 12.84 3.64 11.27
C ARG A 59 12.84 2.91 9.94
N HIS A 60 14.02 2.49 9.50
CA HIS A 60 14.24 1.80 8.24
C HIS A 60 14.45 0.31 8.47
N GLY A 61 13.88 -0.50 7.60
CA GLY A 61 14.07 -1.94 7.56
C GLY A 61 13.91 -2.48 6.16
N ARG A 62 14.17 -3.78 6.00
CA ARG A 62 14.03 -4.50 4.74
C ARG A 62 13.30 -5.80 4.92
N ARG A 63 12.48 -6.13 3.93
CA ARG A 63 11.74 -7.38 3.83
C ARG A 63 11.78 -7.89 2.39
N GLY A 64 12.63 -8.86 2.11
CA GLY A 64 12.87 -9.31 0.74
C GLY A 64 13.33 -8.14 -0.16
N ARG A 65 12.52 -7.79 -1.16
CA ARG A 65 12.77 -6.67 -2.10
C ARG A 65 12.14 -5.35 -1.67
N LEU A 66 11.43 -5.34 -0.54
CA LEU A 66 10.76 -4.15 0.00
C LEU A 66 11.67 -3.43 0.99
N ASP A 67 11.79 -2.12 0.81
CA ASP A 67 12.19 -1.25 1.90
C ASP A 67 10.93 -0.93 2.72
N VAL A 68 11.01 -1.15 4.03
CA VAL A 68 9.91 -0.90 4.98
C VAL A 68 10.34 0.24 5.88
N VAL A 69 9.60 1.34 5.84
CA VAL A 69 9.88 2.54 6.61
C VAL A 69 8.70 2.84 7.51
N ARG A 70 8.96 3.07 8.79
CA ARG A 70 7.93 3.23 9.82
C ARG A 70 8.25 4.44 10.66
N LEU A 71 7.24 5.12 11.21
CA LEU A 71 7.51 6.17 12.18
C LEU A 71 8.34 5.63 13.35
N ALA A 72 9.43 6.32 13.70
CA ALA A 72 10.27 5.97 14.85
C ALA A 72 9.67 6.47 16.17
N ARG A 73 8.90 7.57 16.10
CA ARG A 73 8.18 8.19 17.22
C ARG A 73 6.82 8.72 16.78
N ARG A 74 5.98 9.05 17.75
CA ARG A 74 4.77 9.82 17.48
C ARG A 74 5.16 11.25 17.03
N PRO A 75 4.59 11.77 15.93
CA PRO A 75 4.75 13.18 15.56
C PRO A 75 4.12 14.08 16.62
N GLY A 76 4.71 15.24 16.87
CA GLY A 76 4.11 16.29 17.69
C GLY A 76 2.81 16.81 17.07
N GLU A 77 2.01 17.52 17.86
CA GLU A 77 0.81 18.17 17.35
C GLU A 77 1.17 19.20 16.27
N GLY A 78 0.51 19.12 15.10
CA GLY A 78 0.80 19.97 13.94
C GLY A 78 2.11 19.65 13.22
N GLU A 79 2.89 18.67 13.67
CA GLU A 79 4.10 18.22 12.98
C GLU A 79 3.71 17.44 11.72
N SER A 80 4.05 18.00 10.55
CA SER A 80 3.95 17.30 9.28
C SER A 80 5.25 16.54 9.02
N LEU A 81 5.19 15.22 8.95
CA LEU A 81 6.31 14.40 8.51
C LEU A 81 6.14 14.07 7.02
N PRO A 82 6.90 14.72 6.12
CA PRO A 82 6.88 14.34 4.72
C PRO A 82 7.36 12.88 4.58
N PRO A 83 6.95 12.18 3.50
CA PRO A 83 7.51 10.87 3.20
C PRO A 83 9.05 10.93 3.22
N PRO A 84 9.73 9.91 3.74
CA PRO A 84 11.19 9.88 3.78
C PRO A 84 11.74 10.11 2.37
N GLU A 85 12.74 10.99 2.25
CA GLU A 85 13.39 11.26 0.97
C GLU A 85 13.96 9.95 0.40
N THR A 86 13.74 9.72 -0.89
CA THR A 86 14.27 8.56 -1.58
C THR A 86 15.28 9.01 -2.62
N ASP A 87 16.53 8.53 -2.52
CA ASP A 87 17.57 8.76 -3.53
C ASP A 87 17.24 8.23 -4.93
N ASP A 88 16.17 7.42 -5.05
CA ASP A 88 15.79 6.68 -6.26
C ASP A 88 14.39 7.10 -6.71
N THR A 89 14.35 8.02 -7.67
CA THR A 89 13.12 8.55 -8.29
C THR A 89 12.26 7.49 -9.02
N GLY A 90 12.73 6.23 -9.14
CA GLY A 90 11.99 5.14 -9.76
C GLY A 90 11.11 4.32 -8.82
N ARG A 91 11.17 4.55 -7.50
CA ARG A 91 10.46 3.74 -6.49
C ARG A 91 8.99 4.08 -6.42
N LEU A 92 8.15 3.04 -6.39
CA LEU A 92 6.72 3.22 -6.10
C LEU A 92 6.50 3.22 -4.59
N LEU A 93 5.89 4.28 -4.08
CA LEU A 93 5.51 4.37 -2.68
C LEU A 93 4.16 3.69 -2.44
N VAL A 94 4.11 2.81 -1.44
CA VAL A 94 2.88 2.27 -0.85
C VAL A 94 2.81 2.80 0.58
N VAL A 95 1.74 3.50 0.91
CA VAL A 95 1.58 4.19 2.19
C VAL A 95 0.46 3.51 2.98
N ASP A 96 0.77 2.90 4.12
CA ASP A 96 -0.21 2.60 5.16
C ASP A 96 -0.47 3.89 5.93
N ALA A 97 -1.66 4.46 5.79
CA ALA A 97 -2.00 5.69 6.47
C ALA A 97 -2.04 5.51 8.00
N GLY A 98 -2.36 4.31 8.48
CA GLY A 98 -2.78 4.12 9.86
C GLY A 98 -4.10 4.83 10.17
N TRP A 99 -4.63 4.61 11.37
CA TRP A 99 -5.95 5.12 11.75
C TRP A 99 -6.00 6.64 11.90
N SER A 100 -5.01 7.23 12.57
CA SER A 100 -4.97 8.69 12.85
C SER A 100 -4.93 9.53 11.56
N LEU A 101 -4.10 9.13 10.59
CA LEU A 101 -4.08 9.81 9.29
C LEU A 101 -5.37 9.54 8.52
N THR A 102 -5.89 8.31 8.54
CA THR A 102 -7.17 8.00 7.88
C THR A 102 -8.28 8.92 8.38
N THR A 103 -8.40 9.16 9.69
CA THR A 103 -9.39 10.09 10.25
C THR A 103 -9.11 11.53 9.86
N ALA A 104 -7.86 11.98 9.93
CA ALA A 104 -7.50 13.35 9.54
C ALA A 104 -7.80 13.63 8.05
N LEU A 105 -7.64 12.63 7.19
CA LEU A 105 -7.97 12.71 5.77
C LEU A 105 -9.49 12.87 5.51
N LEU A 106 -10.35 12.37 6.41
CA LEU A 106 -11.81 12.57 6.31
C LEU A 106 -12.20 14.00 6.65
N ASP A 107 -11.49 14.63 7.58
CA ASP A 107 -11.77 16.00 8.01
C ASP A 107 -11.22 17.03 7.00
N ALA A 108 -10.03 16.79 6.47
CA ALA A 108 -9.38 17.65 5.48
C ALA A 108 -8.51 16.83 4.51
N PRO A 109 -8.97 16.58 3.26
CA PRO A 109 -8.17 15.86 2.28
C PRO A 109 -6.94 16.67 1.89
N GLY A 110 -5.79 16.26 2.43
CA GLY A 110 -4.49 16.86 2.14
C GLY A 110 -3.96 16.51 0.74
N PRO A 111 -2.88 17.17 0.29
CA PRO A 111 -2.28 16.94 -1.02
C PRO A 111 -1.80 15.49 -1.26
N LEU A 112 -1.60 14.71 -0.20
CA LEU A 112 -1.21 13.29 -0.27
C LEU A 112 -2.22 12.42 -1.05
N ILE A 113 -3.52 12.79 -1.05
CA ILE A 113 -4.58 12.00 -1.69
C ILE A 113 -4.74 12.33 -3.18
N ARG A 114 -4.51 13.58 -3.59
CA ARG A 114 -5.02 14.10 -4.88
C ARG A 114 -4.59 13.29 -6.11
N ASP A 115 -3.40 12.71 -6.09
CA ASP A 115 -2.86 11.89 -7.19
C ASP A 115 -2.55 10.44 -6.78
N ALA A 116 -3.12 9.96 -5.67
CA ALA A 116 -2.87 8.62 -5.16
C ALA A 116 -3.87 7.59 -5.69
N ASN A 117 -3.38 6.41 -6.04
CA ASN A 117 -4.25 5.25 -6.19
C ASN A 117 -4.66 4.76 -4.80
N VAL A 118 -5.93 4.89 -4.44
CA VAL A 118 -6.41 4.60 -3.08
C VAL A 118 -6.92 3.17 -2.96
N VAL A 119 -6.49 2.48 -1.91
CA VAL A 119 -7.08 1.22 -1.42
C VAL A 119 -7.83 1.50 -0.13
N VAL A 120 -9.12 1.19 -0.09
CA VAL A 120 -9.92 1.27 1.13
C VAL A 120 -10.14 -0.14 1.67
N VAL A 121 -9.74 -0.37 2.91
CA VAL A 121 -9.81 -1.68 3.55
C VAL A 121 -11.03 -1.78 4.44
N THR A 122 -11.82 -2.84 4.30
CA THR A 122 -13.05 -3.03 5.08
C THR A 122 -13.26 -4.47 5.48
N ARG A 123 -13.81 -4.71 6.67
CA ARG A 123 -14.31 -6.03 7.04
C ARG A 123 -15.66 -6.29 6.38
N VAL A 124 -15.92 -7.54 6.00
CA VAL A 124 -17.23 -7.96 5.45
C VAL A 124 -18.26 -8.13 6.57
N THR A 125 -18.62 -7.03 7.24
CA THR A 125 -19.66 -6.96 8.27
C THR A 125 -20.53 -5.72 8.05
N VAL A 126 -21.77 -5.74 8.56
CA VAL A 126 -22.71 -4.61 8.42
C VAL A 126 -22.15 -3.28 8.95
N PRO A 127 -21.63 -3.19 10.19
CA PRO A 127 -21.10 -1.91 10.68
C PRO A 127 -19.88 -1.44 9.87
N ALA A 128 -19.00 -2.36 9.45
CA ALA A 128 -17.82 -2.03 8.68
C ALA A 128 -18.15 -1.43 7.31
N VAL A 129 -19.07 -2.05 6.55
CA VAL A 129 -19.44 -1.52 5.22
C VAL A 129 -20.18 -0.18 5.31
N ARG A 130 -20.91 0.08 6.40
CA ARG A 130 -21.52 1.39 6.66
C ARG A 130 -20.48 2.47 6.96
N GLN A 131 -19.51 2.18 7.83
CA GLN A 131 -18.43 3.12 8.13
C GLN A 131 -17.55 3.38 6.90
N THR A 132 -17.28 2.33 6.12
CA THR A 132 -16.53 2.42 4.86
C THR A 132 -17.21 3.34 3.86
N GLU A 133 -18.54 3.35 3.79
CA GLU A 133 -19.26 4.28 2.92
C GLU A 133 -18.99 5.74 3.26
N HIS A 134 -18.85 6.08 4.55
CA HIS A 134 -18.50 7.44 4.97
C HIS A 134 -17.08 7.81 4.53
N VAL A 135 -16.14 6.88 4.61
CA VAL A 135 -14.78 7.07 4.08
C VAL A 135 -14.81 7.27 2.57
N LEU A 136 -15.61 6.47 1.84
CA LEU A 136 -15.75 6.59 0.39
C LEU A 136 -16.39 7.91 -0.03
N ALA A 137 -17.22 8.53 0.80
CA ALA A 137 -17.83 9.83 0.50
C ALA A 137 -16.83 11.00 0.54
N ALA A 138 -15.74 10.86 1.31
CA ALA A 138 -14.69 11.87 1.42
C ALA A 138 -13.57 11.71 0.37
N LEU A 139 -13.56 10.60 -0.37
CA LEU A 139 -12.54 10.31 -1.38
C LEU A 139 -13.05 10.66 -2.77
N ASP A 140 -12.21 11.33 -3.56
CA ASP A 140 -12.44 11.49 -4.99
C ASP A 140 -12.04 10.22 -5.77
N GLY A 141 -12.50 10.13 -7.02
CA GLY A 141 -12.12 9.06 -7.94
C GLY A 141 -12.70 7.69 -7.62
N GLU A 142 -12.02 6.65 -8.11
CA GLU A 142 -12.41 5.25 -8.00
C GLU A 142 -11.38 4.47 -7.18
N PRO A 143 -11.56 4.32 -5.86
CA PRO A 143 -10.68 3.49 -5.05
C PRO A 143 -10.87 2.00 -5.32
N VAL A 144 -9.85 1.19 -5.02
CA VAL A 144 -9.98 -0.26 -4.94
C VAL A 144 -10.36 -0.67 -3.52
N ILE A 145 -11.33 -1.56 -3.35
CA ILE A 145 -11.72 -2.05 -2.02
C ILE A 145 -11.03 -3.37 -1.72
N ALA A 146 -10.34 -3.43 -0.59
CA ALA A 146 -9.88 -4.68 0.00
C ALA A 146 -10.92 -5.18 1.02
N ALA A 147 -11.71 -6.17 0.62
CA ALA A 147 -12.78 -6.74 1.42
C ALA A 147 -12.26 -7.93 2.24
N VAL A 148 -11.93 -7.67 3.49
CA VAL A 148 -11.35 -8.65 4.40
C VAL A 148 -12.45 -9.48 5.05
N GLY A 149 -12.51 -10.78 4.75
CA GLY A 149 -13.58 -11.63 5.27
C GLY A 149 -13.93 -12.85 4.41
N PRO A 150 -15.14 -13.42 4.61
CA PRO A 150 -15.62 -14.56 3.84
C PRO A 150 -15.72 -14.25 2.35
N ALA A 151 -15.56 -15.29 1.52
CA ALA A 151 -15.67 -15.18 0.06
C ALA A 151 -17.04 -14.67 -0.38
N ARG A 152 -18.07 -15.22 0.25
CA ARG A 152 -19.46 -14.89 -0.02
C ARG A 152 -19.94 -13.91 1.04
N TRP A 153 -20.30 -12.71 0.60
CA TRP A 153 -20.86 -11.71 1.49
C TRP A 153 -22.25 -12.16 1.97
N PRO A 154 -22.55 -12.12 3.28
CA PRO A 154 -23.91 -12.34 3.76
C PRO A 154 -24.90 -11.35 3.14
N ARG A 155 -26.15 -11.78 2.88
CA ARG A 155 -27.18 -10.92 2.25
C ARG A 155 -27.39 -9.61 3.00
N THR A 156 -27.35 -9.65 4.33
CA THR A 156 -27.46 -8.48 5.21
C THR A 156 -26.34 -7.46 4.99
N VAL A 157 -25.09 -7.93 4.80
CA VAL A 157 -23.94 -7.08 4.46
C VAL A 157 -24.10 -6.48 3.07
N GLN A 158 -24.55 -7.29 2.10
CA GLN A 158 -24.80 -6.80 0.74
C GLN A 158 -25.87 -5.70 0.70
N ALA A 159 -26.99 -5.91 1.39
CA ALA A 159 -28.07 -4.92 1.50
C ALA A 159 -27.64 -3.65 2.25
N SER A 160 -26.62 -3.75 3.12
CA SER A 160 -26.09 -2.62 3.89
C SER A 160 -25.00 -1.82 3.16
N CYS A 161 -24.57 -2.24 1.97
CA CYS A 161 -23.63 -1.45 1.17
C CYS A 161 -24.29 -0.14 0.76
N GLY A 162 -23.58 0.99 0.89
CA GLY A 162 -24.05 2.26 0.33
C GLY A 162 -23.80 2.36 -1.17
N PRO A 163 -24.22 3.48 -1.80
CA PRO A 163 -24.15 3.67 -3.24
C PRO A 163 -22.72 3.55 -3.80
N ARG A 164 -21.71 4.18 -3.18
CA ARG A 164 -20.31 4.15 -3.65
C ARG A 164 -19.75 2.73 -3.58
N LEU A 165 -19.95 2.02 -2.47
CA LEU A 165 -19.48 0.65 -2.36
C LEU A 165 -20.21 -0.29 -3.34
N ARG A 166 -21.50 -0.09 -3.61
CA ARG A 166 -22.24 -0.88 -4.62
C ARG A 166 -21.71 -0.63 -6.03
N GLU A 167 -21.44 0.62 -6.38
CA GLU A 167 -20.87 1.02 -7.68
C GLU A 167 -19.48 0.43 -7.90
N LEU A 168 -18.59 0.52 -6.90
CA LEU A 168 -17.27 -0.11 -6.99
C LEU A 168 -17.36 -1.64 -7.10
N ARG A 169 -18.34 -2.26 -6.44
CA ARG A 169 -18.60 -3.70 -6.59
C ARG A 169 -19.08 -4.05 -7.99
N SER A 170 -19.99 -3.29 -8.59
CA SER A 170 -20.46 -3.57 -9.95
C SER A 170 -19.38 -3.35 -11.02
N ARG A 171 -18.42 -2.45 -10.76
CA ARG A 171 -17.24 -2.23 -11.61
C ARG A 171 -16.08 -3.21 -11.37
N GLY A 172 -16.25 -4.21 -10.51
CA GLY A 172 -15.19 -5.18 -10.23
C GLY A 172 -13.99 -4.61 -9.45
N ARG A 173 -14.17 -3.47 -8.77
CA ARG A 173 -13.12 -2.79 -7.99
C ARG A 173 -13.00 -3.32 -6.55
N VAL A 174 -13.57 -4.49 -6.25
CA VAL A 174 -13.53 -5.09 -4.90
C VAL A 174 -12.81 -6.42 -4.95
N VAL A 175 -11.67 -6.49 -4.25
CA VAL A 175 -10.86 -7.69 -4.12
C VAL A 175 -11.10 -8.30 -2.75
N ARG A 176 -11.38 -9.61 -2.74
CA ARG A 176 -11.48 -10.38 -1.50
C ARG A 176 -10.10 -10.58 -0.90
N VAL A 177 -9.97 -10.26 0.39
CA VAL A 177 -8.81 -10.62 1.21
C VAL A 177 -9.27 -11.66 2.25
N PRO A 178 -8.72 -12.88 2.26
CA PRO A 178 -9.11 -13.88 3.23
C PRO A 178 -8.58 -13.52 4.62
N VAL A 179 -9.36 -13.85 5.65
CA VAL A 179 -8.89 -13.83 7.05
C VAL A 179 -7.95 -15.00 7.25
N ASP A 180 -6.77 -14.73 7.79
CA ASP A 180 -5.81 -15.75 8.21
C ASP A 180 -5.73 -15.74 9.74
N ARG A 181 -6.03 -16.89 10.36
CA ARG A 181 -6.08 -17.01 11.83
C ARG A 181 -4.73 -16.78 12.49
N ARG A 182 -3.64 -17.16 11.83
CA ARG A 182 -2.30 -16.96 12.36
C ARG A 182 -1.98 -15.48 12.38
N LEU A 183 -2.27 -14.76 11.29
CA LEU A 183 -2.07 -13.30 11.27
C LEU A 183 -2.96 -12.55 12.27
N GLU A 184 -4.20 -13.00 12.51
CA GLU A 184 -5.07 -12.39 13.54
C GLU A 184 -4.54 -12.63 14.96
N THR A 185 -3.75 -13.68 15.18
CA THR A 185 -3.22 -14.04 16.51
C THR A 185 -1.81 -13.48 16.73
N ASP A 186 -0.92 -13.70 15.76
CA ASP A 186 0.51 -13.44 15.86
C ASP A 186 0.89 -12.05 15.30
N GLY A 187 0.01 -11.45 14.50
CA GLY A 187 0.32 -10.24 13.73
C GLY A 187 1.27 -10.49 12.56
N LEU A 188 1.78 -9.40 12.00
CA LEU A 188 2.78 -9.44 10.93
C LEU A 188 4.18 -9.58 11.51
N ALA A 189 4.94 -10.53 10.98
CA ALA A 189 6.35 -10.74 11.26
C ALA A 189 7.16 -10.74 9.95
N GLY A 190 8.49 -10.86 10.03
CA GLY A 190 9.41 -10.99 8.90
C GLY A 190 9.18 -12.20 7.98
N ASP A 191 8.33 -13.15 8.37
CA ASP A 191 7.93 -14.34 7.61
C ASP A 191 7.08 -14.00 6.39
N ARG A 192 7.12 -14.83 5.34
CA ARG A 192 6.28 -14.67 4.13
C ARG A 192 4.79 -14.63 4.47
N LEU A 193 4.03 -13.81 3.74
CA LEU A 193 2.58 -13.78 3.86
C LEU A 193 1.95 -15.14 3.50
N PRO A 194 0.84 -15.53 4.16
CA PRO A 194 0.04 -16.67 3.74
C PRO A 194 -0.34 -16.54 2.25
N LYS A 195 -0.17 -17.63 1.50
CA LYS A 195 -0.38 -17.64 0.03
C LYS A 195 -1.70 -16.98 -0.41
N PRO A 196 -2.85 -17.21 0.26
CA PRO A 196 -4.10 -16.57 -0.12
C PRO A 196 -4.11 -15.04 0.08
N VAL A 197 -3.43 -14.53 1.12
CA VAL A 197 -3.29 -13.09 1.38
C VAL A 197 -2.35 -12.46 0.35
N ALA A 198 -1.22 -13.11 0.06
CA ALA A 198 -0.29 -12.67 -0.98
C ALA A 198 -0.96 -12.63 -2.36
N ALA A 199 -1.81 -13.61 -2.69
CA ALA A 199 -2.59 -13.62 -3.93
C ALA A 199 -3.57 -12.44 -4.02
N ALA A 200 -4.26 -12.11 -2.92
CA ALA A 200 -5.12 -10.93 -2.87
C ALA A 200 -4.31 -9.62 -3.06
N GLY A 201 -3.11 -9.54 -2.49
CA GLY A 201 -2.16 -8.44 -2.69
C GLY A 201 -1.81 -8.22 -4.16
N ARG A 202 -1.50 -9.30 -4.90
CA ARG A 202 -1.29 -9.24 -6.36
C ARG A 202 -2.53 -8.77 -7.12
N SER A 203 -3.72 -9.27 -6.77
CA SER A 203 -4.96 -8.84 -7.43
C SER A 203 -5.26 -7.36 -7.19
N LEU A 204 -5.00 -6.85 -5.98
CA LEU A 204 -5.09 -5.43 -5.69
C LEU A 204 -4.07 -4.62 -6.49
N ALA A 205 -2.81 -5.05 -6.52
CA ALA A 205 -1.73 -4.41 -7.28
C ALA A 205 -2.07 -4.25 -8.77
N ALA A 206 -2.64 -5.29 -9.38
CA ALA A 206 -3.03 -5.29 -10.80
C ALA A 206 -4.14 -4.26 -11.13
N LEU A 207 -5.00 -3.90 -10.17
CA LEU A 207 -6.03 -2.87 -10.34
C LEU A 207 -5.50 -1.45 -10.12
N LEU A 208 -4.43 -1.29 -9.34
CA LEU A 208 -3.89 0.01 -8.93
C LEU A 208 -2.87 0.56 -9.93
N VAL A 209 -2.02 -0.33 -10.43
CA VAL A 209 -0.97 0.02 -11.38
C VAL A 209 -1.12 -0.96 -12.53
N PRO A 210 -1.72 -0.53 -13.66
CA PRO A 210 -1.74 -1.34 -14.87
C PRO A 210 -0.31 -1.75 -15.19
N ALA A 211 -0.12 -3.00 -15.62
CA ALA A 211 1.20 -3.48 -16.03
C ALA A 211 1.79 -2.46 -17.02
N ALA A 212 2.94 -1.89 -16.67
CA ALA A 212 3.64 -1.04 -17.62
C ALA A 212 3.95 -1.87 -18.86
N ASP A 213 3.73 -1.31 -20.05
CA ASP A 213 4.25 -1.91 -21.27
C ASP A 213 5.74 -2.22 -21.06
N PRO A 214 6.23 -3.40 -21.48
CA PRO A 214 7.62 -3.77 -21.30
C PRO A 214 8.50 -2.68 -21.91
N GLN A 215 9.22 -1.94 -21.05
CA GLN A 215 10.15 -0.90 -21.48
C GLN A 215 11.08 -1.49 -22.55
N PRO A 216 11.20 -0.87 -23.74
CA PRO A 216 12.09 -1.36 -24.77
C PRO A 216 13.50 -1.34 -24.17
N ARG A 217 14.09 -2.53 -24.04
CA ARG A 217 15.45 -2.71 -23.54
C ARG A 217 16.34 -1.73 -24.29
N HIS A 218 16.90 -0.76 -23.56
CA HIS A 218 17.87 0.18 -24.11
C HIS A 218 18.94 -0.64 -24.86
N ARG A 219 18.90 -0.57 -26.19
CA ARG A 219 19.91 -1.15 -27.06
C ARG A 219 21.21 -0.43 -26.71
N ARG A 220 22.01 -1.06 -25.87
CA ARG A 220 23.37 -0.63 -25.54
C ARG A 220 24.12 -0.59 -26.85
N ARG A 221 24.24 0.60 -27.43
CA ARG A 221 24.95 0.85 -28.68
C ARG A 221 26.43 0.58 -28.37
N ALA A 222 26.88 -0.63 -28.68
CA ALA A 222 28.30 -0.93 -28.75
C ALA A 222 28.88 -0.07 -29.89
N ALA A 223 29.45 1.08 -29.54
CA ALA A 223 30.33 1.79 -30.45
C ALA A 223 31.58 0.92 -30.61
N GLN A 224 31.59 0.17 -31.71
CA GLN A 224 32.75 -0.56 -32.18
C GLN A 224 33.89 0.44 -32.38
N SER A 225 34.97 0.19 -31.65
CA SER A 225 36.31 0.62 -31.99
C SER A 225 36.62 0.29 -33.45
N ARG A 226 36.78 1.32 -34.28
CA ARG A 226 37.52 1.23 -35.54
C ARG A 226 38.58 2.31 -35.55
N THR A 227 39.76 1.87 -35.13
CA THR A 227 41.06 2.28 -35.63
C THR A 227 41.01 2.74 -37.10
N GLY A 228 41.57 3.91 -37.36
CA GLY A 228 41.78 4.47 -38.67
C GLY A 228 42.97 5.42 -38.64
N TRP A 229 44.15 4.84 -38.82
CA TRP A 229 45.41 5.46 -39.21
C TRP A 229 45.22 6.66 -40.17
N GLN A 230 45.96 7.76 -39.96
CA GLN A 230 46.53 8.52 -41.06
C GLN A 230 47.74 9.32 -40.60
N ALA A 231 48.87 9.01 -41.24
CA ALA A 231 50.16 9.68 -41.10
C ALA A 231 50.32 10.81 -42.13
N SER A 232 51.14 11.79 -41.75
CA SER A 232 51.99 12.68 -42.57
C SER A 232 51.32 13.75 -43.45
N ARG A 233 51.64 15.02 -43.15
CA ARG A 233 52.77 15.77 -43.75
C ARG A 233 53.24 16.86 -42.80
#